data_AF-A0A0S3TAT0-F1
#
_entry.id   AF-A0A0S3TAT0-F1
#
_cell.length_a   1.000
_cell.length_b   1.000
_cell.length_c   1.000
_cell.angle_alpha   90.00
_cell.angle_beta   90.00
_cell.angle_gamma   90.00
#
_symmetry.space_group_name_H-M   'P 1'
#
loop_
_entity.id
_entity.type
_entity.pdbx_description
1 polymer ?
#
loop_
_entity_poly.entity_id
_entity_poly.type
_entity_poly.pdbx_seq_one_letter_code
_entity_poly.pdbx_strand_id
1 'polypeptide(L)'
;MELGRDSDTGGQVKYVVELARALGSMPGVYRVDLLTRQVAAPDVDWSYAEPTEMLTPRDADDYGDDMGESSGSYIVRIPFGPRDKYIPKELLWPYIPEFVDGALNHIIQMSKSLGEQIGSGHAI
;
A
#
# COMPACT_ATOMS: atom_id res chain seq x y z
N MET A 1 5.28 2.02 9.80
CA MET A 1 5.90 0.66 9.78
C MET A 1 7.04 0.56 10.80
N GLU A 2 7.16 -0.57 11.49
CA GLU A 2 8.29 -0.87 12.38
C GLU A 2 9.28 -1.84 11.68
N LEU A 3 10.55 -1.45 11.57
CA LEU A 3 11.61 -2.31 11.03
C LEU A 3 12.25 -3.11 12.17
N GLY A 4 12.39 -4.43 12.00
CA GLY A 4 13.12 -5.32 12.91
C GLY A 4 12.33 -5.88 14.10
N ARG A 5 10.99 -5.84 14.07
CA ARG A 5 10.12 -6.38 15.14
C ARG A 5 10.06 -7.92 15.11
N ASP A 6 10.04 -8.51 13.93
CA ASP A 6 9.95 -9.95 13.70
C ASP A 6 10.86 -10.38 12.53
N SER A 7 10.96 -11.69 12.27
CA SER A 7 11.73 -12.22 11.14
C SER A 7 11.25 -11.72 9.78
N ASP A 8 10.04 -11.16 9.73
CA ASP A 8 9.29 -10.83 8.51
C ASP A 8 9.39 -9.32 8.20
N THR A 9 9.94 -8.51 9.11
CA THR A 9 10.11 -7.04 9.03
C THR A 9 11.58 -6.60 8.96
N GLY A 10 12.44 -7.44 8.38
CA GLY A 10 13.87 -7.14 8.18
C GLY A 10 14.18 -6.26 6.96
N GLY A 11 15.40 -6.38 6.41
CA GLY A 11 15.87 -5.57 5.28
C GLY A 11 15.03 -5.69 3.99
N GLN A 12 14.30 -6.80 3.82
CA GLN A 12 13.39 -7.02 2.68
C GLN A 12 12.23 -6.02 2.68
N VAL A 13 11.63 -5.71 3.83
CA VAL A 13 10.56 -4.71 3.92
C VAL A 13 11.07 -3.32 3.57
N LYS A 14 12.29 -2.98 4.06
CA LYS A 14 12.94 -1.72 3.68
C LYS A 14 13.10 -1.62 2.17
N TYR A 15 13.61 -2.66 1.52
CA TYR A 15 13.80 -2.66 0.07
C TYR A 15 12.50 -2.37 -0.69
N VAL A 16 11.40 -3.07 -0.39
CA VAL A 16 10.15 -2.91 -1.14
C VAL A 16 9.52 -1.54 -0.88
N VAL A 17 9.62 -1.00 0.33
CA VAL A 17 9.15 0.36 0.65
C VAL A 17 9.98 1.42 -0.11
N GLU A 18 11.31 1.28 -0.14
CA GLU A 18 12.14 2.22 -0.90
C GLU A 18 11.92 2.09 -2.41
N LEU A 19 11.70 0.87 -2.91
CA LEU A 19 11.35 0.65 -4.31
C LEU A 19 10.01 1.31 -4.66
N ALA A 20 8.99 1.17 -3.81
CA ALA A 20 7.70 1.79 -4.02
C ALA A 20 7.84 3.32 -4.11
N ARG A 21 8.55 3.94 -3.16
CA ARG A 21 8.85 5.38 -3.18
C ARG A 21 9.56 5.80 -4.47
N ALA A 22 10.61 5.06 -4.84
CA ALA A 22 11.38 5.36 -6.05
C ALA A 22 10.48 5.31 -7.30
N LEU A 23 9.68 4.24 -7.44
CA LEU A 23 8.74 4.08 -8.55
C LEU A 23 7.69 5.20 -8.59
N GLY A 24 7.12 5.58 -7.44
CA GLY A 24 6.14 6.68 -7.38
C GLY A 24 6.73 8.06 -7.62
N SER A 25 8.05 8.18 -7.68
CA SER A 25 8.76 9.41 -8.06
C SER A 25 9.17 9.42 -9.54
N MET A 26 8.97 8.31 -10.27
CA MET A 26 9.37 8.22 -11.67
C MET A 26 8.39 8.93 -12.59
N PRO A 27 8.87 9.71 -13.57
CA PRO A 27 8.01 10.30 -14.60
C PRO A 27 7.16 9.23 -15.31
N GLY A 28 5.87 9.51 -15.48
CA GLY A 28 4.91 8.59 -16.09
C GLY A 28 4.32 7.53 -15.14
N VAL A 29 4.79 7.45 -13.89
CA VAL A 29 4.13 6.67 -12.84
C VAL A 29 3.22 7.58 -12.04
N TYR A 30 1.91 7.41 -12.20
CA TYR A 30 0.94 8.22 -11.45
C TYR A 30 0.79 7.74 -10.00
N ARG A 31 0.74 6.42 -9.79
CA ARG A 31 0.46 5.82 -8.47
C ARG A 31 1.14 4.47 -8.31
N VAL A 32 1.59 4.18 -7.09
CA VAL A 32 2.12 2.87 -6.67
C VAL A 32 1.41 2.41 -5.41
N ASP A 33 0.78 1.24 -5.44
CA ASP A 33 0.17 0.61 -4.26
C ASP A 33 0.97 -0.63 -3.84
N LEU A 34 1.50 -0.61 -2.62
CA LEU A 34 2.14 -1.74 -1.95
C LEU A 34 1.11 -2.50 -1.13
N LEU A 35 0.62 -3.62 -1.67
CA LEU A 35 -0.40 -4.42 -1.01
C LEU A 35 0.20 -5.29 0.11
N THR A 36 -0.45 -5.32 1.26
CA THR A 36 -0.07 -6.17 2.40
C THR A 36 -1.28 -6.57 3.23
N ARG A 37 -1.10 -7.37 4.28
CA ARG A 37 -2.17 -7.80 5.19
C ARG A 37 -2.54 -6.70 6.18
N GLN A 38 -3.84 -6.53 6.41
CA GLN A 38 -4.35 -5.72 7.51
C GLN A 38 -4.42 -6.55 8.80
N VAL A 39 -3.78 -6.05 9.88
CA VAL A 39 -3.72 -6.74 11.17
C VAL A 39 -4.14 -5.77 12.27
N ALA A 40 -5.22 -6.09 12.97
CA ALA A 40 -5.79 -5.31 14.06
C ALA A 40 -5.71 -6.11 15.37
N ALA A 41 -4.51 -6.62 15.66
CA ALA A 41 -4.25 -7.44 16.83
C ALA A 41 -3.64 -6.57 17.95
N PRO A 42 -3.97 -6.81 19.23
CA PRO A 42 -3.48 -5.98 20.34
C PRO A 42 -1.97 -6.13 20.59
N ASP A 43 -1.37 -7.18 20.03
CA ASP A 43 0.05 -7.51 20.12
C ASP A 43 0.88 -6.93 18.95
N VAL A 44 0.28 -6.11 18.08
CA VAL A 44 0.98 -5.33 17.04
C VAL A 44 0.67 -3.84 17.18
N ASP A 45 1.50 -2.99 16.58
CA ASP A 45 1.22 -1.55 16.57
C ASP A 45 -0.11 -1.26 15.83
N TRP A 46 -0.87 -0.29 16.35
CA TRP A 46 -2.17 0.07 15.82
C TRP A 46 -2.12 0.52 14.36
N SER A 47 -0.97 1.04 13.88
CA SER A 47 -0.81 1.45 12.49
C SER A 47 -0.96 0.29 11.50
N TYR A 48 -0.85 -0.96 11.94
CA TYR A 48 -1.07 -2.16 11.10
C TYR A 48 -2.56 -2.37 10.78
N ALA A 49 -3.44 -1.73 11.54
CA ALA A 49 -4.87 -1.73 11.30
C ALA A 49 -5.28 -0.65 10.29
N GLU A 50 -4.44 0.35 10.00
CA GLU A 50 -4.76 1.43 9.08
C GLU A 50 -4.86 0.91 7.63
N PRO A 51 -6.03 1.01 6.97
CA PRO A 51 -6.24 0.44 5.63
C PRO A 51 -5.30 1.00 4.58
N THR A 52 -4.93 2.27 4.69
CA THR A 52 -4.08 2.97 3.73
C THR A 52 -3.10 3.87 4.48
N GLU A 53 -1.83 3.82 4.10
CA GLU A 53 -0.77 4.70 4.63
C GLU A 53 0.02 5.26 3.45
N MET A 54 0.10 6.59 3.34
CA MET A 54 0.90 7.23 2.29
C MET A 54 2.39 7.11 2.62
N LEU A 55 3.17 6.65 1.64
CA LEU A 55 4.62 6.67 1.70
C LEU A 55 5.11 8.04 1.23
N THR A 56 5.41 8.92 2.19
CA THR A 56 5.99 10.22 1.86
C THR A 56 7.30 10.03 1.09
N PRO A 57 7.49 10.76 -0.02
CA PRO A 57 8.78 10.88 -0.67
C PRO A 57 9.84 11.42 0.28
N ARG A 58 11.10 11.04 0.08
CA ARG A 58 12.20 11.56 0.90
C ARG A 58 12.51 13.03 0.60
N ASP A 59 12.38 13.40 -0.66
CA ASP A 59 12.72 14.73 -1.17
C ASP A 59 11.42 15.41 -1.60
N ALA A 60 10.60 15.80 -0.61
CA ALA A 60 9.30 16.42 -0.83
C ALA A 60 9.38 17.82 -1.50
N ASP A 61 10.58 18.42 -1.53
CA ASP A 61 10.83 19.76 -2.05
C ASP A 61 10.81 19.84 -3.59
N ASP A 62 10.81 18.70 -4.30
CA ASP A 62 10.85 18.63 -5.78
C ASP A 62 9.49 18.26 -6.41
N TYR A 63 8.45 18.05 -5.59
CA TYR A 63 7.10 17.81 -6.10
C TYR A 63 6.43 19.14 -6.41
N GLY A 64 6.38 19.49 -7.70
CA GLY A 64 5.55 20.59 -8.17
C GLY A 64 4.08 20.37 -7.81
N ASP A 65 3.33 21.47 -7.65
CA ASP A 65 1.89 21.55 -7.31
C ASP A 65 0.94 20.73 -8.22
N ASP A 66 1.45 20.02 -9.24
CA ASP A 66 0.71 19.21 -10.21
C ASP A 66 0.46 17.75 -9.78
N MET A 67 0.86 17.34 -8.57
CA MET A 67 0.49 16.01 -8.06
C MET A 67 -0.99 15.97 -7.68
N GLY A 68 -1.81 15.31 -8.50
CA GLY A 68 -3.22 15.06 -8.18
C GLY A 68 -3.39 14.33 -6.84
N GLU A 69 -4.52 14.54 -6.17
CA GLU A 69 -4.80 14.06 -4.80
C GLU A 69 -4.57 12.55 -4.57
N SER A 70 -4.63 11.74 -5.63
CA SER A 70 -4.46 10.28 -5.58
C SER A 70 -3.10 9.77 -6.07
N SER A 71 -2.16 10.66 -6.39
CA SER A 71 -0.85 10.33 -6.94
C SER A 71 0.18 9.98 -5.85
N GLY A 72 1.25 9.28 -6.24
CA GLY A 72 2.34 8.89 -5.34
C GLY A 72 2.28 7.44 -4.87
N SER A 73 2.87 7.16 -3.71
CA SER A 73 3.09 5.79 -3.22
C SER A 73 2.31 5.52 -1.93
N TYR A 74 1.68 4.35 -1.83
CA TYR A 74 0.84 3.99 -0.70
C TYR A 74 1.11 2.55 -0.25
N ILE A 75 1.03 2.29 1.05
CA ILE A 75 0.81 0.96 1.60
C ILE A 75 -0.69 0.77 1.70
N VAL A 76 -1.21 -0.31 1.09
CA VAL A 76 -2.62 -0.68 1.14
C VAL A 76 -2.74 -2.01 1.86
N ARG A 77 -3.47 -2.02 2.97
CA ARG A 77 -3.66 -3.18 3.82
C ARG A 77 -5.01 -3.83 3.53
N ILE A 78 -4.96 -5.01 2.92
CA ILE A 78 -6.14 -5.80 2.58
C ILE A 78 -6.48 -6.71 3.77
N PRO A 79 -7.72 -6.69 4.29
CA PRO A 79 -8.15 -7.65 5.30
C PRO A 79 -8.26 -9.04 4.67
N PHE A 80 -7.57 -10.01 5.26
CA PHE A 80 -7.76 -11.43 4.95
C PHE A 80 -7.32 -12.29 6.14
N GLY A 81 -7.98 -13.43 6.31
CA GLY A 81 -7.87 -14.26 7.48
C GLY A 81 -8.27 -13.52 8.78
N PRO A 82 -8.02 -14.14 9.94
CA PRO A 82 -8.33 -13.54 11.24
C PRO A 82 -7.62 -12.20 11.46
N ARG A 83 -8.35 -11.12 11.69
CA ARG A 83 -7.78 -9.76 11.81
C ARG A 83 -7.25 -9.43 13.20
N ASP A 84 -7.79 -10.07 14.21
CA ASP A 84 -7.54 -9.87 15.64
C ASP A 84 -6.27 -10.57 16.14
N LYS A 85 -5.54 -11.26 15.24
CA LYS A 85 -4.30 -11.96 15.59
C LYS A 85 -3.23 -11.86 14.48
N TYR A 86 -1.99 -11.74 14.93
CA TYR A 86 -0.84 -11.96 14.05
C TYR A 86 -0.78 -13.44 13.63
N ILE A 87 -0.44 -13.68 12.36
CA ILE A 87 -0.25 -15.04 11.81
C ILE A 87 1.08 -15.02 11.04
N PRO A 88 2.04 -15.91 11.39
CA PRO A 88 3.28 -16.05 10.65
C PRO A 88 3.05 -16.35 9.17
N LYS A 89 3.93 -15.85 8.29
CA LYS A 89 3.79 -15.98 6.84
C LYS A 89 3.61 -17.42 6.35
N GLU A 90 4.22 -18.40 7.02
CA GLU A 90 4.15 -19.82 6.66
C GLU A 90 2.74 -20.40 6.80
N LEU A 91 1.90 -19.77 7.63
CA LEU A 91 0.52 -20.20 7.91
C LEU A 91 -0.51 -19.41 7.11
N LEU A 92 -0.09 -18.50 6.22
CA LEU A 92 -1.01 -17.67 5.44
C LEU A 92 -1.60 -18.38 4.22
N TRP A 93 -1.04 -19.52 3.79
CA TRP A 93 -1.47 -20.25 2.59
C TRP A 93 -2.98 -20.45 2.45
N PRO A 94 -3.72 -20.86 3.51
CA PRO A 94 -5.17 -21.05 3.42
C PRO A 94 -5.96 -19.76 3.12
N TYR A 95 -5.38 -18.59 3.40
CA TYR A 95 -6.04 -17.29 3.26
C TYR A 95 -5.59 -16.50 2.03
N ILE A 96 -4.66 -17.04 1.23
CA ILE A 96 -4.20 -16.39 -0.02
C ILE A 96 -5.35 -16.18 -1.03
N PRO A 97 -6.31 -17.11 -1.22
CA PRO A 97 -7.44 -16.85 -2.11
C PRO A 97 -8.25 -15.60 -1.70
N GLU A 98 -8.51 -15.44 -0.41
CA GLU A 98 -9.20 -14.25 0.14
C GLU A 98 -8.39 -12.97 -0.10
N PHE A 99 -7.07 -13.02 0.07
CA PHE A 99 -6.20 -11.90 -0.26
C PHE A 99 -6.27 -11.53 -1.75
N VAL A 100 -6.29 -12.50 -2.65
CA VAL A 100 -6.39 -12.27 -4.10
C VAL A 100 -7.71 -11.59 -4.44
N ASP A 101 -8.83 -12.05 -3.89
CA ASP A 101 -10.13 -11.42 -4.11
C ASP A 101 -10.16 -9.98 -3.61
N GLY A 102 -9.63 -9.72 -2.41
CA GLY A 102 -9.51 -8.38 -1.85
C GLY A 102 -8.60 -7.46 -2.67
N ALA A 103 -7.46 -7.97 -3.14
CA ALA A 103 -6.52 -7.24 -3.98
C ALA A 103 -7.12 -6.88 -5.35
N LEU A 104 -7.83 -7.82 -5.99
CA LEU A 104 -8.52 -7.59 -7.26
C LEU A 104 -9.61 -6.52 -7.11
N ASN A 105 -10.40 -6.60 -6.02
CA ASN A 105 -11.40 -5.60 -5.75
C ASN A 105 -10.78 -4.21 -5.56
N HIS A 106 -9.68 -4.09 -4.80
CA HIS A 106 -8.93 -2.84 -4.65
C HIS A 106 -8.47 -2.29 -6.01
N ILE A 107 -7.84 -3.11 -6.84
CA ILE A 107 -7.35 -2.69 -8.17
C ILE A 107 -8.50 -2.18 -9.06
N ILE A 108 -9.65 -2.87 -9.07
CA ILE A 108 -10.81 -2.46 -9.86
C ILE A 108 -11.38 -1.13 -9.35
N GLN A 109 -11.52 -0.97 -8.03
CA GLN A 109 -12.02 0.27 -7.42
C GLN A 109 -11.08 1.44 -7.70
N MET A 110 -9.77 1.24 -7.54
CA MET A 110 -8.78 2.27 -7.83
C MET A 110 -8.78 2.65 -9.31
N SER A 111 -8.81 1.67 -10.21
CA SER A 111 -8.89 1.92 -11.66
C SER A 111 -10.11 2.79 -12.03
N LYS A 112 -11.28 2.54 -11.43
CA LYS A 112 -12.48 3.37 -11.61
C LYS A 112 -12.27 4.79 -11.08
N SER A 113 -11.82 4.92 -9.83
CA SER A 113 -11.61 6.23 -9.20
C SER A 113 -10.59 7.10 -9.94
N LEU A 114 -9.49 6.49 -10.40
CA LEU A 114 -8.47 7.16 -11.21
C LEU A 114 -9.01 7.51 -12.60
N GLY A 115 -9.78 6.61 -13.23
CA GLY A 115 -10.46 6.88 -14.50
C GLY A 115 -11.44 8.05 -14.41
N GLU A 116 -12.17 8.16 -13.31
CA GLU A 116 -13.08 9.29 -13.04
C GLU A 116 -12.30 10.60 -12.81
N GLN A 117 -11.21 10.56 -12.03
CA GLN A 117 -10.36 11.74 -11.80
C GLN A 117 -9.68 12.24 -13.09
N ILE A 118 -9.19 11.33 -13.93
CA ILE A 118 -8.60 11.69 -15.24
C ILE A 118 -9.69 12.17 -16.21
N GLY A 119 -10.85 11.50 -16.23
CA GLY A 119 -11.98 11.83 -17.10
C GLY A 119 -12.73 13.12 -16.72
N SER A 120 -12.61 13.59 -15.48
CA SER A 120 -13.29 14.78 -14.97
C SER A 120 -12.44 16.06 -14.97
N GLY A 121 -11.16 16.02 -15.33
CA GLY A 121 -10.35 17.26 -15.34
C GLY A 121 -8.90 17.15 -15.85
N HIS A 122 -8.71 17.08 -17.16
CA HIS A 122 -7.91 18.03 -17.96
C HIS A 122 -8.02 17.60 -19.42
N ALA A 123 -8.85 18.30 -20.20
CA ALA A 123 -8.67 18.33 -21.64
C ALA A 123 -7.31 18.98 -21.91
N ILE A 124 -6.43 18.29 -22.64
CA ILE A 124 -5.35 18.96 -23.38
C ILE A 124 -5.99 19.71 -24.54
#